data_AF-A0A4R9M2W5-F1
#
_entry.id   AF-A0A4R9M2W5-F1
#
_cell.length_a   1.000
_cell.length_b   1.000
_cell.length_c   1.000
_cell.angle_alpha   90.00
_cell.angle_beta   90.00
_cell.angle_gamma   90.00
#
_symmetry.space_group_name_H-M   'P 1'
#
loop_
_entity.id
_entity.type
_entity.pdbx_description
1 polymer ?
#
loop_
_entity_poly.entity_id
_entity_poly.type
_entity_poly.pdbx_seq_one_letter_code
_entity_poly.pdbx_strand_id
1 'polypeptide(L)'
;MVEPGETNEKILEKGKEIFRISDSFSSSLHPYQFFSKALAFLENRPLFKLQSFRFVDLFPSLVSFSQTAKYIDLYFLKTKTEIPFYLAALGSVLLSNPFTSFFVVVFVKWSIRLFSRFFILGRDYESGRKKILDRYRSGMVCTIDILGEAVLSEGEAKRYSERYISLLEGIASDKKLSSIRSSHFPKEPAGNVSVKCSSIFSQMDPLAFEFSVTELKNRLRPILDSALSKNIFINLDMEQYETKDIILTAALEIFSEEKYNSYPHFGIVIQAYLKSSFSDLEKVISVSESRKFPLTVRLVKGAYWEFEVIQAGWKGWEVPVFSNKKDTDRNYEVCTNLLLRSYPKIRPAFASHNVRSLSYVLVRAEELLVPKDFIEVQMLYGMAEPYKKAILSSGILLREYSPLGETIPGMAYLVRRLLENSTNEGFLKNINSNRKDREKLLYLS
;
A
#
# COMPACT_ATOMS: atom_id res chain seq x y z
N MET A 1 -34.19 -9.73 -6.15
CA MET A 1 -32.94 -10.34 -5.65
C MET A 1 -32.29 -11.00 -6.85
N VAL A 2 -31.11 -10.55 -7.26
CA VAL A 2 -30.36 -11.14 -8.38
C VAL A 2 -29.86 -12.52 -7.92
N GLU A 3 -30.05 -13.56 -8.73
CA GLU A 3 -29.56 -14.89 -8.38
C GLU A 3 -28.02 -14.89 -8.27
N PRO A 4 -27.42 -15.66 -7.33
CA PRO A 4 -25.96 -15.70 -7.15
C PRO A 4 -25.15 -16.04 -8.41
N GLY A 5 -25.76 -16.70 -9.40
CA GLY A 5 -25.16 -16.98 -10.71
C GLY A 5 -25.03 -15.74 -11.61
N GLU A 6 -26.08 -14.93 -11.71
CA GLU A 6 -26.15 -13.78 -12.62
C GLU A 6 -25.17 -12.66 -12.19
N THR A 7 -25.03 -12.41 -10.88
CA THR A 7 -24.04 -11.44 -10.37
C THR A 7 -22.61 -11.88 -10.71
N ASN A 8 -22.31 -13.18 -10.64
CA ASN A 8 -20.96 -13.67 -10.96
C ASN A 8 -20.59 -13.50 -12.44
N GLU A 9 -21.54 -13.68 -13.35
CA GLU A 9 -21.35 -13.41 -14.79
C GLU A 9 -21.08 -11.93 -15.06
N LYS A 10 -21.84 -11.02 -14.45
CA LYS A 10 -21.61 -9.57 -14.55
C LYS A 10 -20.22 -9.18 -14.07
N ILE A 11 -19.75 -9.77 -12.98
CA ILE A 11 -18.40 -9.52 -12.46
C ILE A 11 -17.34 -10.02 -13.44
N LEU A 12 -17.53 -11.20 -14.04
CA LEU A 12 -16.62 -11.74 -15.04
C LEU A 12 -16.53 -10.82 -16.27
N GLU A 13 -17.67 -10.38 -16.81
CA GLU A 13 -17.71 -9.47 -17.95
C GLU A 13 -17.08 -8.11 -17.64
N LYS A 14 -17.34 -7.55 -16.45
CA LYS A 14 -16.67 -6.33 -15.99
C LYS A 14 -15.15 -6.50 -15.92
N GLY A 15 -14.67 -7.65 -15.45
CA GLY A 15 -13.24 -7.95 -15.41
C GLY A 15 -12.60 -8.03 -16.79
N LYS A 16 -13.27 -8.70 -17.75
CA LYS A 16 -12.83 -8.76 -19.15
C LYS A 16 -12.80 -7.37 -19.78
N GLU A 17 -13.79 -6.53 -19.49
CA GLU A 17 -13.85 -5.14 -19.93
C GLU A 17 -12.63 -4.34 -19.42
N ILE A 18 -12.33 -4.42 -18.12
CA ILE A 18 -11.16 -3.75 -17.52
C ILE A 18 -9.87 -4.21 -18.21
N PHE A 19 -9.71 -5.52 -18.45
CA PHE A 19 -8.54 -6.03 -19.17
C PHE A 19 -8.44 -5.47 -20.59
N ARG A 20 -9.53 -5.50 -21.36
CA ARG A 20 -9.57 -4.95 -22.73
C ARG A 20 -9.20 -3.47 -22.78
N ILE A 21 -9.74 -2.67 -21.85
CA ILE A 21 -9.41 -1.24 -21.75
C ILE A 21 -7.93 -1.07 -21.35
N SER A 22 -7.44 -1.85 -20.40
CA SER A 22 -6.05 -1.76 -19.96
C SER A 22 -5.04 -2.08 -21.06
N ASP A 23 -5.35 -3.03 -21.94
CA ASP A 23 -4.51 -3.36 -23.11
C ASP A 23 -4.38 -2.18 -24.09
N SER A 24 -5.37 -1.28 -24.15
CA SER A 24 -5.26 -0.06 -24.97
C SER A 24 -4.26 0.96 -24.41
N PHE A 25 -3.96 0.87 -23.11
CA PHE A 25 -3.00 1.74 -22.42
C PHE A 25 -1.61 1.14 -22.27
N SER A 26 -1.44 -0.15 -22.59
CA SER A 26 -0.12 -0.80 -22.61
C SER A 26 0.65 -0.43 -23.88
N SER A 27 1.34 0.71 -23.87
CA SER A 27 2.29 1.06 -24.93
C SER A 27 3.66 0.41 -24.69
N SER A 28 4.37 0.07 -25.78
CA SER A 28 5.64 -0.67 -25.81
C SER A 28 6.89 0.11 -25.33
N LEU A 29 6.73 1.34 -24.83
CA LEU A 29 7.83 2.28 -24.56
C LEU A 29 7.89 2.81 -23.13
N HIS A 30 7.17 2.19 -22.17
CA HIS A 30 7.19 2.67 -20.79
C HIS A 30 8.37 2.10 -19.99
N PRO A 31 9.10 2.91 -19.19
CA PRO A 31 10.14 2.44 -18.25
C PRO A 31 9.67 1.32 -17.29
N TYR A 32 8.35 1.23 -17.08
CA TYR A 32 7.70 0.18 -16.30
C TYR A 32 7.84 -1.21 -16.93
N GLN A 33 8.00 -1.33 -18.25
CA GLN A 33 8.17 -2.62 -18.92
C GLN A 33 9.52 -3.26 -18.59
N PHE A 34 10.58 -2.47 -18.47
CA PHE A 34 11.87 -2.95 -17.99
C PHE A 34 11.76 -3.49 -16.56
N PHE A 35 11.08 -2.74 -15.69
CA PHE A 35 10.82 -3.14 -14.31
C PHE A 35 10.00 -4.44 -14.21
N SER A 36 8.91 -4.52 -14.97
CA SER A 36 8.05 -5.72 -15.05
C SER A 36 8.82 -6.93 -15.57
N LYS A 37 9.65 -6.78 -16.61
CA LYS A 37 10.51 -7.86 -17.12
C LYS A 37 11.53 -8.31 -16.07
N ALA A 38 12.11 -7.39 -15.31
CA ALA A 38 13.04 -7.72 -14.22
C ALA A 38 12.34 -8.53 -13.11
N LEU A 39 11.12 -8.15 -12.72
CA LEU A 39 10.32 -8.94 -11.77
C LEU A 39 9.95 -10.32 -12.33
N ALA A 40 9.55 -10.40 -13.60
CA ALA A 40 9.25 -11.67 -14.28
C ALA A 40 10.46 -12.61 -14.31
N PHE A 41 11.66 -12.04 -14.49
CA PHE A 41 12.91 -12.77 -14.46
C PHE A 41 13.19 -13.38 -13.07
N LEU A 42 12.87 -12.65 -11.99
CA LEU A 42 12.97 -13.13 -10.61
C LEU A 42 11.91 -14.20 -10.28
N GLU A 43 10.70 -14.07 -10.81
CA GLU A 43 9.58 -14.97 -10.49
C GLU A 43 9.87 -16.43 -10.87
N ASN A 44 10.55 -16.65 -12.00
CA ASN A 44 10.95 -17.98 -12.45
C ASN A 44 12.22 -18.53 -11.76
N ARG A 45 12.76 -17.81 -10.75
CA ARG A 45 14.04 -18.14 -10.07
C ARG A 45 13.91 -17.90 -8.56
N PRO A 46 13.25 -18.81 -7.82
CA PRO A 46 12.93 -18.60 -6.40
C PRO A 46 14.15 -18.34 -5.50
N LEU A 47 15.26 -19.04 -5.67
CA LEU A 47 16.47 -18.83 -4.86
C LEU A 47 17.12 -17.48 -5.17
N PHE A 48 17.26 -17.13 -6.45
CA PHE A 48 17.80 -15.84 -6.88
C PHE A 48 16.93 -14.67 -6.45
N LYS A 49 15.60 -14.83 -6.50
CA LYS A 49 14.63 -13.86 -5.97
C LYS A 49 14.83 -13.64 -4.47
N LEU A 50 14.92 -14.73 -3.71
CA LEU A 50 15.15 -14.67 -2.26
C LEU A 50 16.47 -13.94 -1.93
N GLN A 51 17.57 -14.30 -2.58
CA GLN A 51 18.87 -13.66 -2.33
C GLN A 51 18.88 -12.19 -2.76
N SER A 52 18.24 -11.87 -3.89
CA SER A 52 18.08 -10.49 -4.35
C SER A 52 17.33 -9.63 -3.33
N PHE A 53 16.23 -10.16 -2.78
CA PHE A 53 15.44 -9.44 -1.78
C PHE A 53 16.18 -9.27 -0.45
N ARG A 54 16.85 -10.31 0.05
CA ARG A 54 17.70 -10.21 1.25
C ARG A 54 18.88 -9.25 1.05
N PHE A 55 19.49 -9.25 -0.13
CA PHE A 55 20.59 -8.34 -0.43
C PHE A 55 20.14 -6.89 -0.48
N VAL A 56 19.00 -6.59 -1.12
CA VAL A 56 18.42 -5.24 -1.15
C VAL A 56 18.04 -4.77 0.27
N ASP A 57 17.57 -5.69 1.11
CA ASP A 57 17.28 -5.38 2.51
C ASP A 57 18.55 -5.05 3.33
N LEU A 58 19.62 -5.83 3.16
CA LEU A 58 20.92 -5.58 3.79
C LEU A 58 21.59 -4.29 3.28
N PHE A 59 21.30 -3.91 2.03
CA PHE A 59 22.03 -2.88 1.29
C PHE A 59 22.21 -1.53 2.01
N PRO A 60 21.20 -0.96 2.70
CA PRO A 60 21.33 0.32 3.39
C PRO A 60 22.40 0.28 4.50
N SER A 61 22.67 -0.89 5.08
CA SER A 61 23.69 -1.09 6.12
C SER A 61 25.11 -1.23 5.56
N LEU A 62 25.27 -1.33 4.24
CA LEU A 62 26.56 -1.51 3.58
C LEU A 62 27.24 -0.16 3.35
N VAL A 63 27.98 0.29 4.37
CA VAL A 63 28.65 1.61 4.37
C VAL A 63 29.90 1.65 3.51
N SER A 64 30.61 0.52 3.36
CA SER A 64 31.86 0.48 2.61
C SER A 64 31.76 -0.25 1.27
N PHE A 65 32.66 0.16 0.37
CA PHE A 65 32.81 -0.43 -0.95
C PHE A 65 33.14 -1.93 -0.86
N SER A 66 34.16 -2.27 -0.08
CA SER A 66 34.64 -3.64 0.13
C SER A 66 33.58 -4.53 0.75
N GLN A 67 32.81 -4.02 1.73
CA GLN A 67 31.66 -4.74 2.29
C GLN A 67 30.62 -5.04 1.21
N THR A 68 30.29 -4.07 0.36
CA THR A 68 29.31 -4.26 -0.70
C THR A 68 29.75 -5.36 -1.68
N ALA A 69 31.01 -5.31 -2.14
CA ALA A 69 31.57 -6.34 -3.02
C ALA A 69 31.54 -7.74 -2.36
N LYS A 70 31.94 -7.84 -1.09
CA LYS A 70 31.90 -9.08 -0.31
C LYS A 70 30.49 -9.67 -0.22
N TYR A 71 29.48 -8.84 0.02
CA TYR A 71 28.11 -9.34 0.13
C TYR A 71 27.48 -9.66 -1.24
N ILE A 72 27.88 -8.99 -2.32
CA ILE A 72 27.50 -9.43 -3.68
C ILE A 72 28.04 -10.83 -3.95
N ASP A 73 29.32 -11.09 -3.63
CA ASP A 73 29.95 -12.41 -3.77
C ASP A 73 29.21 -13.47 -2.92
N LEU A 74 28.92 -13.15 -1.66
CA LEU A 74 28.24 -14.08 -0.75
C LEU A 74 26.81 -14.44 -1.23
N TYR A 75 25.99 -13.44 -1.54
CA TYR A 75 24.57 -13.63 -1.85
C TYR A 75 24.33 -14.23 -3.24
N PHE A 76 25.17 -13.91 -4.23
CA PHE A 76 24.90 -14.28 -5.62
C PHE A 76 25.85 -15.32 -6.20
N LEU A 77 27.08 -15.45 -5.67
CA LEU A 77 28.11 -16.32 -6.27
C LEU A 77 28.43 -17.54 -5.41
N LYS A 78 28.57 -17.36 -4.09
CA LYS A 78 28.85 -18.45 -3.14
C LYS A 78 27.60 -19.18 -2.68
N THR A 79 26.46 -18.50 -2.68
CA THR A 79 25.18 -19.12 -2.37
C THR A 79 24.59 -19.75 -3.63
N LYS A 80 24.11 -20.98 -3.53
CA LYS A 80 23.46 -21.67 -4.65
C LYS A 80 22.20 -20.89 -5.08
N THR A 81 22.20 -20.42 -6.31
CA THR A 81 21.08 -19.74 -6.98
C THR A 81 20.86 -20.34 -8.37
N GLU A 82 19.79 -19.92 -9.06
CA GLU A 82 19.53 -20.30 -10.46
C GLU A 82 20.32 -19.44 -11.47
N ILE A 83 21.32 -18.66 -11.03
CA ILE A 83 22.21 -17.94 -11.94
C ILE A 83 23.06 -18.95 -12.71
N PRO A 84 23.15 -18.85 -14.06
CA PRO A 84 24.00 -19.71 -14.85
C PRO A 84 25.48 -19.64 -14.41
N PHE A 85 26.13 -20.81 -14.33
CA PHE A 85 27.50 -20.93 -13.81
C PHE A 85 28.51 -19.99 -14.49
N TYR A 86 28.40 -19.79 -15.80
CA TYR A 86 29.30 -18.88 -16.53
C TYR A 86 29.17 -17.42 -16.10
N LEU A 87 27.95 -16.96 -15.74
CA LEU A 87 27.74 -15.63 -15.18
C LEU A 87 28.28 -15.53 -13.75
N ALA A 88 28.12 -16.59 -12.96
CA ALA A 88 28.67 -16.64 -11.61
C ALA A 88 30.20 -16.61 -11.63
N ALA A 89 30.83 -17.41 -12.49
CA ALA A 89 32.28 -17.45 -12.67
C ALA A 89 32.83 -16.09 -13.13
N LEU A 90 32.18 -15.45 -14.12
CA LEU A 90 32.53 -14.09 -14.55
C LEU A 90 32.41 -13.09 -13.39
N GLY A 91 31.32 -13.17 -12.61
CA GLY A 91 31.11 -12.34 -11.43
C GLY A 91 32.23 -12.51 -10.39
N SER A 92 32.68 -13.73 -10.14
CA SER A 92 33.76 -14.03 -9.19
C SER A 92 35.08 -13.41 -9.65
N VAL A 93 35.38 -13.50 -10.95
CA VAL A 93 36.57 -12.85 -11.54
C VAL A 93 36.48 -11.33 -11.39
N LEU A 94 35.33 -10.73 -11.74
CA LEU A 94 35.14 -9.28 -11.62
C LEU A 94 35.21 -8.77 -10.18
N LEU A 95 34.73 -9.54 -9.20
CA LEU A 95 34.80 -9.16 -7.79
C LEU A 95 36.18 -9.41 -7.15
N SER A 96 37.02 -10.27 -7.73
CA SER A 96 38.36 -10.56 -7.23
C SER A 96 39.38 -9.42 -7.44
N ASN A 97 39.14 -8.56 -8.44
CA ASN A 97 40.01 -7.43 -8.74
C ASN A 97 39.39 -6.10 -8.20
N PRO A 98 40.14 -5.31 -7.42
CA PRO A 98 39.63 -4.07 -6.82
C PRO A 98 39.03 -3.08 -7.83
N PHE A 99 39.64 -2.92 -9.01
CA PHE A 99 39.19 -1.99 -10.03
C PHE A 99 37.88 -2.45 -10.69
N THR A 100 37.76 -3.72 -11.07
CA THR A 100 36.51 -4.23 -11.67
C THR A 100 35.40 -4.36 -10.65
N SER A 101 35.72 -4.70 -9.40
CA SER A 101 34.75 -4.75 -8.32
C SER A 101 34.07 -3.38 -8.16
N PHE A 102 34.85 -2.28 -8.29
CA PHE A 102 34.37 -0.90 -8.28
C PHE A 102 33.15 -0.68 -9.17
N PHE A 103 33.28 -1.05 -10.44
CA PHE A 103 32.21 -0.88 -11.41
C PHE A 103 31.00 -1.77 -11.10
N VAL A 104 31.20 -3.00 -10.62
CA VAL A 104 30.10 -3.89 -10.22
C VAL A 104 29.26 -3.27 -9.12
N VAL A 105 29.89 -2.80 -8.04
CA VAL A 105 29.18 -2.17 -6.91
C VAL A 105 28.51 -0.86 -7.32
N VAL A 106 29.15 -0.04 -8.17
CA VAL A 106 28.54 1.19 -8.71
C VAL A 106 27.29 0.85 -9.52
N PHE A 107 27.36 -0.17 -10.38
CA PHE A 107 26.23 -0.65 -11.18
C PHE A 107 25.08 -1.17 -10.30
N VAL A 108 25.38 -1.94 -9.25
CA VAL A 108 24.37 -2.42 -8.29
C VAL A 108 23.73 -1.25 -7.52
N LYS A 109 24.53 -0.30 -7.03
CA LYS A 109 24.04 0.95 -6.39
C LYS A 109 23.11 1.73 -7.31
N TRP A 110 23.51 1.89 -8.56
CA TRP A 110 22.70 2.57 -9.56
C TRP A 110 21.39 1.82 -9.84
N SER A 111 21.45 0.50 -9.99
CA SER A 111 20.29 -0.34 -10.23
C SER A 111 19.27 -0.23 -9.10
N ILE A 112 19.69 -0.42 -7.84
CA ILE A 112 18.79 -0.31 -6.68
C ILE A 112 18.12 1.07 -6.61
N ARG A 113 18.88 2.15 -6.86
CA ARG A 113 18.33 3.52 -6.91
C ARG A 113 17.36 3.75 -8.07
N LEU A 114 17.62 3.13 -9.23
CA LEU A 114 16.70 3.19 -10.37
C LEU A 114 15.40 2.47 -10.03
N PHE A 115 15.49 1.28 -9.45
CA PHE A 115 14.35 0.46 -9.07
C PHE A 115 13.46 1.14 -8.02
N SER A 116 14.04 1.82 -7.03
CA SER A 116 13.27 2.46 -5.97
C SER A 116 12.53 3.72 -6.41
N ARG A 117 13.00 4.41 -7.45
CA ARG A 117 12.29 5.56 -8.06
C ARG A 117 10.93 5.21 -8.65
N PHE A 118 10.68 3.94 -8.95
CA PHE A 118 9.38 3.47 -9.42
C PHE A 118 8.32 3.49 -8.32
N PHE A 119 8.71 3.28 -7.06
CA PHE A 119 7.76 3.12 -5.95
C PHE A 119 7.78 4.27 -4.94
N ILE A 120 8.84 5.07 -4.95
CA ILE A 120 9.01 6.20 -4.04
C ILE A 120 8.93 7.49 -4.85
N LEU A 121 8.07 8.41 -4.42
CA LEU A 121 7.91 9.70 -5.09
C LEU A 121 9.19 10.54 -4.93
N GLY A 122 9.65 10.70 -3.69
CA GLY A 122 10.80 11.51 -3.33
C GLY A 122 11.18 11.25 -1.87
N ARG A 123 12.15 12.01 -1.37
CA ARG A 123 12.61 11.92 0.02
C ARG A 123 11.63 12.59 0.99
N ASP A 124 11.07 13.71 0.54
CA ASP A 124 10.23 14.66 1.25
C ASP A 124 9.24 15.26 0.25
N TYR A 125 8.33 16.11 0.76
CA TYR A 125 7.28 16.71 -0.08
C TYR A 125 7.89 17.46 -1.29
N GLU A 126 8.90 18.30 -1.06
CA GLU A 126 9.52 19.12 -2.12
C GLU A 126 10.14 18.27 -3.24
N SER A 127 10.92 17.25 -2.88
CA SER A 127 11.53 16.36 -3.88
C SER A 127 10.51 15.46 -4.60
N GLY A 128 9.40 15.10 -3.95
CA GLY A 128 8.29 14.35 -4.54
C GLY A 128 7.29 15.21 -5.32
N ARG A 129 7.28 16.53 -5.09
CA ARG A 129 6.23 17.46 -5.51
C ARG A 129 5.91 17.40 -6.99
N LYS A 130 6.93 17.36 -7.85
CA LYS A 130 6.72 17.30 -9.31
C LYS A 130 5.87 16.07 -9.68
N LYS A 131 6.20 14.90 -9.14
CA LYS A 131 5.46 13.66 -9.42
C LYS A 131 4.03 13.74 -8.88
N ILE A 132 3.83 14.29 -7.68
CA ILE A 132 2.49 14.52 -7.11
C ILE A 132 1.64 15.36 -8.07
N LEU A 133 2.17 16.50 -8.52
CA LEU A 133 1.47 17.37 -9.47
C LEU A 133 1.17 16.65 -10.80
N ASP A 134 2.10 15.83 -11.29
CA ASP A 134 1.90 15.05 -12.52
C ASP A 134 0.78 14.00 -12.36
N ARG A 135 0.60 13.41 -11.17
CA ARG A 135 -0.53 12.51 -10.86
C ARG A 135 -1.86 13.24 -10.92
N TYR A 136 -1.97 14.39 -10.25
CA TYR A 136 -3.19 15.21 -10.28
C TYR A 136 -3.55 15.66 -11.70
N ARG A 137 -2.57 16.06 -12.52
CA ARG A 137 -2.80 16.38 -13.94
C ARG A 137 -3.29 15.19 -14.77
N SER A 138 -2.90 13.98 -14.38
CA SER A 138 -3.34 12.76 -15.06
C SER A 138 -4.70 12.23 -14.58
N GLY A 139 -5.42 12.99 -13.74
CA GLY A 139 -6.75 12.61 -13.26
C GLY A 139 -6.73 11.71 -12.02
N MET A 140 -5.59 11.56 -11.34
CA MET A 140 -5.46 10.74 -10.13
C MET A 140 -5.09 11.60 -8.93
N VAL A 141 -5.68 11.32 -7.77
CA VAL A 141 -5.31 11.97 -6.51
C VAL A 141 -4.31 11.11 -5.74
N CYS A 142 -3.67 11.66 -4.71
CA CYS A 142 -2.68 10.94 -3.91
C CYS A 142 -3.11 10.85 -2.45
N THR A 143 -2.70 9.78 -1.76
CA THR A 143 -2.51 9.75 -0.31
C THR A 143 -1.02 9.60 -0.05
N ILE A 144 -0.43 10.54 0.67
CA ILE A 144 1.02 10.58 0.91
C ILE A 144 1.34 9.79 2.17
N ASP A 145 2.28 8.85 2.09
CA ASP A 145 2.80 8.06 3.21
C ASP A 145 4.26 8.46 3.48
N ILE A 146 4.63 8.58 4.75
CA ILE A 146 6.04 8.76 5.12
C ILE A 146 6.62 7.37 5.41
N LEU A 147 7.52 6.91 4.54
CA LEU A 147 8.23 5.66 4.72
C LEU A 147 9.07 5.69 5.99
N GLY A 148 8.94 4.60 6.75
CA GLY A 148 9.58 4.39 8.03
C GLY A 148 9.25 3.01 8.59
N GLU A 149 10.14 2.52 9.45
CA GLU A 149 9.86 1.40 10.34
C GLU A 149 9.14 1.88 11.59
N ALA A 150 8.66 0.95 12.41
CA ALA A 150 8.21 1.27 13.76
C ALA A 150 9.34 1.97 14.50
N VAL A 151 9.01 3.06 15.20
CA VAL A 151 9.99 3.78 16.02
C VAL A 151 10.34 2.95 17.25
N LEU A 152 11.61 2.99 17.66
CA LEU A 152 12.10 2.25 18.82
C LEU A 152 12.27 3.16 20.05
N SER A 153 12.13 4.47 19.88
CA SER A 153 12.22 5.44 20.97
C SER A 153 11.26 6.61 20.81
N GLU A 154 10.95 7.25 21.93
CA GLU A 154 10.13 8.47 21.94
C GLU A 154 10.80 9.67 21.25
N GLY A 155 12.13 9.68 21.20
CA GLY A 155 12.88 10.67 20.42
C GLY A 155 12.66 10.52 18.92
N GLU A 156 12.63 9.29 18.41
CA GLU A 156 12.27 8.99 17.01
C GLU A 156 10.80 9.28 16.74
N ALA A 157 9.91 8.88 17.65
CA ALA A 157 8.48 9.16 17.58
C ALA A 157 8.20 10.66 17.40
N LYS A 158 8.87 11.50 18.20
CA LYS A 158 8.78 12.96 18.11
C LYS A 158 9.22 13.48 16.73
N ARG A 159 10.36 13.01 16.21
CA ARG A 159 10.87 13.40 14.89
C ARG A 159 9.91 12.99 13.77
N TYR A 160 9.29 11.82 13.85
CA TYR A 160 8.29 11.39 12.88
C TYR A 160 7.02 12.24 12.94
N SER A 161 6.53 12.57 14.14
CA SER A 161 5.42 13.51 14.31
C SER A 161 5.72 14.88 13.69
N GLU A 162 6.93 15.42 13.90
CA GLU A 162 7.39 16.67 13.27
C GLU A 162 7.42 16.57 11.73
N ARG A 163 7.82 15.41 11.18
CA ARG A 163 7.78 15.16 9.73
C ARG A 163 6.35 15.15 9.18
N TYR A 164 5.37 14.59 9.90
CA TYR A 164 3.97 14.68 9.49
C TYR A 164 3.47 16.13 9.51
N ILE A 165 3.77 16.90 10.56
CA ILE A 165 3.38 18.32 10.61
C ILE A 165 3.99 19.11 9.46
N SER A 166 5.28 18.89 9.17
CA SER A 166 5.97 19.53 8.03
C SER A 166 5.35 19.12 6.69
N LEU A 167 4.99 17.85 6.52
CA LEU A 167 4.29 17.37 5.33
C LEU A 167 2.93 18.07 5.14
N LEU A 168 2.14 18.18 6.21
CA LEU A 168 0.84 18.86 6.17
C LEU A 168 1.00 20.34 5.78
N GLU A 169 2.03 21.02 6.30
CA GLU A 169 2.35 22.40 5.93
C GLU A 169 2.77 22.53 4.46
N GLY A 170 3.62 21.62 3.97
CA GLY A 170 4.05 21.59 2.57
C GLY A 170 2.88 21.41 1.60
N ILE A 171 1.94 20.50 1.93
CA ILE A 171 0.71 20.30 1.14
C ILE A 171 -0.16 21.56 1.15
N ALA A 172 -0.43 22.12 2.33
CA ALA A 172 -1.35 23.24 2.48
C ALA A 172 -0.84 24.54 1.82
N SER A 173 0.48 24.76 1.85
CA SER A 173 1.12 25.94 1.25
C SER A 173 1.32 25.83 -0.27
N ASP A 174 1.11 24.66 -0.87
CA ASP A 174 1.31 24.43 -2.30
C ASP A 174 0.18 25.01 -3.17
N LYS A 175 0.34 26.26 -3.56
CA LYS A 175 -0.59 26.98 -4.46
C LYS A 175 -0.84 26.26 -5.79
N LYS A 176 0.17 25.56 -6.33
CA LYS A 176 0.03 24.88 -7.64
C LYS A 176 -0.82 23.62 -7.50
N LEU A 177 -0.60 22.86 -6.44
CA LEU A 177 -1.46 21.73 -6.10
C LEU A 177 -2.90 22.20 -5.85
N SER A 178 -3.07 23.25 -5.04
CA SER A 178 -4.37 23.83 -4.74
C SER A 178 -5.14 24.28 -6.00
N SER A 179 -4.45 24.92 -6.96
CA SER A 179 -5.03 25.34 -8.24
C SER A 179 -5.48 24.14 -9.09
N ILE A 180 -4.63 23.13 -9.27
CA ILE A 180 -4.98 21.93 -10.05
C ILE A 180 -6.15 21.19 -9.39
N ARG A 181 -6.11 21.02 -8.07
CA ARG A 181 -7.16 20.36 -7.30
C ARG A 181 -8.49 21.10 -7.41
N SER A 182 -8.51 22.40 -7.19
CA SER A 182 -9.76 23.18 -7.24
C SER A 182 -10.42 23.12 -8.63
N SER A 183 -9.62 22.96 -9.69
CA SER A 183 -10.12 22.83 -11.06
C SER A 183 -10.58 21.41 -11.42
N HIS A 184 -9.89 20.36 -10.96
CA HIS A 184 -10.14 18.98 -11.40
C HIS A 184 -10.89 18.13 -10.36
N PHE A 185 -10.77 18.48 -9.08
CA PHE A 185 -11.26 17.75 -7.92
C PHE A 185 -11.84 18.68 -6.84
N PRO A 186 -12.89 19.46 -7.16
CA PRO A 186 -13.42 20.49 -6.26
C PRO A 186 -14.00 19.93 -4.95
N LYS A 187 -14.41 18.66 -4.93
CA LYS A 187 -14.93 17.96 -3.74
C LYS A 187 -13.84 17.38 -2.83
N GLU A 188 -12.59 17.33 -3.28
CA GLU A 188 -11.50 16.71 -2.54
C GLU A 188 -10.90 17.66 -1.49
N PRO A 189 -10.42 17.15 -0.34
CA PRO A 189 -9.70 17.95 0.65
C PRO A 189 -8.37 18.50 0.09
N ALA A 190 -7.74 19.45 0.79
CA ALA A 190 -6.48 20.09 0.38
C ALA A 190 -5.35 19.07 0.12
N GLY A 191 -5.41 17.92 0.80
CA GLY A 191 -4.60 16.75 0.49
C GLY A 191 -5.08 15.54 1.29
N ASN A 192 -4.31 14.45 1.22
CA ASN A 192 -4.57 13.22 1.96
C ASN A 192 -3.24 12.61 2.41
N VAL A 193 -3.13 12.25 3.69
CA VAL A 193 -1.93 11.69 4.31
C VAL A 193 -2.31 10.41 5.03
N SER A 194 -1.54 9.35 4.83
CA SER A 194 -1.62 8.11 5.61
C SER A 194 -0.61 8.16 6.76
N VAL A 195 -1.06 7.80 7.95
CA VAL A 195 -0.26 7.84 9.18
C VAL A 195 -0.17 6.43 9.76
N LYS A 196 1.06 5.99 10.03
CA LYS A 196 1.33 4.74 10.77
C LYS A 196 1.48 5.05 12.26
N CYS A 197 0.67 4.43 13.11
CA CYS A 197 0.64 4.71 14.54
C CYS A 197 1.97 4.32 15.22
N SER A 198 2.60 3.23 14.78
CA SER A 198 3.92 2.81 15.26
C SER A 198 5.05 3.78 14.92
N SER A 199 4.82 4.72 14.00
CA SER A 199 5.81 5.76 13.69
C SER A 199 5.77 6.94 14.65
N ILE A 200 4.70 7.08 15.45
CA ILE A 200 4.50 8.24 16.35
C ILE A 200 4.42 7.85 17.83
N PHE A 201 4.47 6.55 18.12
CA PHE A 201 4.50 6.03 19.48
C PHE A 201 5.22 4.67 19.52
N SER A 202 6.30 4.57 20.31
CA SER A 202 7.17 3.38 20.30
C SER A 202 6.73 2.27 21.25
N GLN A 203 5.85 2.58 22.21
CA GLN A 203 5.49 1.68 23.32
C GLN A 203 4.03 1.18 23.23
N MET A 204 3.48 1.04 22.02
CA MET A 204 2.17 0.40 21.85
C MET A 204 2.27 -1.07 22.26
N ASP A 205 1.66 -1.41 23.39
CA ASP A 205 1.66 -2.75 23.95
C ASP A 205 0.21 -3.16 24.33
N PRO A 206 -0.30 -4.30 23.83
CA PRO A 206 -1.62 -4.80 24.21
C PRO A 206 -1.75 -5.17 25.68
N LEU A 207 -0.67 -5.49 26.38
CA LEU A 207 -0.69 -5.73 27.83
C LEU A 207 -0.96 -4.46 28.63
N ALA A 208 -0.64 -3.29 28.06
CA ALA A 208 -0.93 -1.97 28.61
C ALA A 208 -2.01 -1.25 27.78
N PHE A 209 -3.04 -1.97 27.35
CA PHE A 209 -4.03 -1.50 26.37
C PHE A 209 -4.55 -0.08 26.61
N GLU A 210 -5.11 0.20 27.80
CA GLU A 210 -5.69 1.52 28.13
C GLU A 210 -4.66 2.65 28.09
N PHE A 211 -3.44 2.38 28.57
CA PHE A 211 -2.33 3.32 28.49
C PHE A 211 -1.93 3.55 27.03
N SER A 212 -1.78 2.48 26.26
CA SER A 212 -1.41 2.53 24.85
C SER A 212 -2.43 3.30 24.01
N VAL A 213 -3.72 3.07 24.24
CA VAL A 213 -4.83 3.81 23.59
C VAL A 213 -4.78 5.28 23.97
N THR A 214 -4.67 5.59 25.26
CA THR A 214 -4.63 6.97 25.76
C THR A 214 -3.44 7.73 25.19
N GLU A 215 -2.25 7.14 25.21
CA GLU A 215 -1.05 7.81 24.74
C GLU A 215 -1.05 7.94 23.21
N LEU A 216 -1.50 6.93 22.47
CA LEU A 216 -1.66 7.05 21.02
C LEU A 216 -2.60 8.20 20.65
N LYS A 217 -3.72 8.37 21.35
CA LYS A 217 -4.62 9.53 21.15
C LYS A 217 -3.86 10.84 21.37
N ASN A 218 -3.09 10.96 22.46
CA ASN A 218 -2.30 12.15 22.75
C ASN A 218 -1.30 12.47 21.63
N ARG A 219 -0.66 11.46 21.04
CA ARG A 219 0.28 11.63 19.91
C ARG A 219 -0.41 11.97 18.60
N LEU A 220 -1.62 11.49 18.38
CA LEU A 220 -2.40 11.80 17.18
C LEU A 220 -2.94 13.23 17.19
N ARG A 221 -3.35 13.77 18.35
CA ARG A 221 -3.99 15.09 18.47
C ARG A 221 -3.27 16.21 17.70
N PRO A 222 -1.95 16.45 17.86
CA PRO A 222 -1.28 17.51 17.11
C PRO A 222 -1.37 17.35 15.59
N ILE A 223 -1.31 16.11 15.10
CA ILE A 223 -1.41 15.80 13.67
C ILE A 223 -2.85 16.05 13.18
N LEU A 224 -3.84 15.56 13.92
CA LEU A 224 -5.26 15.77 13.58
C LEU A 224 -5.65 17.25 13.62
N ASP A 225 -5.16 18.00 14.61
CA ASP A 225 -5.38 19.44 14.75
C ASP A 225 -4.80 20.23 13.58
N SER A 226 -3.56 19.92 13.20
CA SER A 226 -2.93 20.52 12.01
C SER A 226 -3.72 20.19 10.74
N ALA A 227 -4.12 18.92 10.58
CA ALA A 227 -4.88 18.49 9.41
C ALA A 227 -6.25 19.16 9.30
N LEU A 228 -6.98 19.26 10.42
CA LEU A 228 -8.27 19.94 10.50
C LEU A 228 -8.15 21.41 10.11
N SER A 229 -7.16 22.13 10.64
CA SER A 229 -6.93 23.54 10.31
C SER A 229 -6.60 23.80 8.83
N LYS A 230 -6.08 22.77 8.14
CA LYS A 230 -5.62 22.82 6.75
C LYS A 230 -6.59 22.15 5.77
N ASN A 231 -7.70 21.61 6.26
CA ASN A 231 -8.64 20.81 5.49
C ASN A 231 -7.95 19.63 4.76
N ILE A 232 -7.06 18.92 5.44
CA ILE A 232 -6.33 17.74 4.93
C ILE A 232 -6.94 16.46 5.50
N PHE A 233 -7.06 15.43 4.67
CA PHE A 233 -7.52 14.11 5.08
C PHE A 233 -6.43 13.33 5.80
N ILE A 234 -6.78 12.72 6.94
CA ILE A 234 -5.91 11.77 7.65
C ILE A 234 -6.51 10.37 7.58
N ASN A 235 -5.73 9.44 7.03
CA ASN A 235 -6.03 8.02 7.06
C ASN A 235 -5.09 7.32 8.05
N LEU A 236 -5.63 6.62 9.05
CA LEU A 236 -4.81 5.78 9.92
C LEU A 236 -4.60 4.41 9.27
N ASP A 237 -3.34 4.10 8.97
CA ASP A 237 -2.97 2.79 8.42
C ASP A 237 -3.03 1.73 9.53
N MET A 238 -3.42 0.50 9.14
CA MET A 238 -3.50 -0.64 10.05
C MET A 238 -2.27 -1.52 9.88
N GLU A 239 -1.68 -1.92 11.01
CA GLU A 239 -0.37 -2.55 11.09
C GLU A 239 -0.51 -4.04 11.45
N GLN A 240 0.38 -4.59 12.28
CA GLN A 240 0.31 -5.98 12.74
C GLN A 240 -0.91 -6.21 13.64
N TYR A 241 -1.35 -7.47 13.73
CA TYR A 241 -2.51 -7.87 14.52
C TYR A 241 -2.40 -7.47 16.00
N GLU A 242 -1.20 -7.54 16.56
CA GLU A 242 -0.91 -7.24 17.98
C GLU A 242 -1.24 -5.80 18.38
N THR A 243 -1.14 -4.83 17.46
CA THR A 243 -1.46 -3.41 17.71
C THR A 243 -2.80 -2.98 17.11
N LYS A 244 -3.47 -3.86 16.37
CA LYS A 244 -4.70 -3.56 15.63
C LYS A 244 -5.82 -3.01 16.52
N ASP A 245 -6.07 -3.65 17.66
CA ASP A 245 -7.14 -3.22 18.57
C ASP A 245 -6.81 -1.88 19.25
N ILE A 246 -5.54 -1.61 19.55
CA ILE A 246 -5.10 -0.30 20.10
C ILE A 246 -5.38 0.80 19.09
N ILE A 247 -4.96 0.60 17.83
CA ILE A 247 -5.14 1.59 16.75
C ILE A 247 -6.63 1.81 16.50
N LEU A 248 -7.41 0.74 16.39
CA LEU A 248 -8.85 0.81 16.14
C LEU A 248 -9.58 1.56 17.26
N THR A 249 -9.35 1.19 18.51
CA THR A 249 -10.01 1.84 19.66
C THR A 249 -9.59 3.30 19.78
N ALA A 250 -8.29 3.61 19.71
CA ALA A 250 -7.81 4.99 19.76
C ALA A 250 -8.43 5.86 18.66
N ALA A 251 -8.54 5.32 17.44
CA ALA A 251 -9.15 6.02 16.31
C ALA A 251 -10.66 6.26 16.51
N LEU A 252 -11.41 5.24 16.91
CA LEU A 252 -12.85 5.36 17.12
C LEU A 252 -13.19 6.33 18.25
N GLU A 253 -12.45 6.27 19.35
CA GLU A 253 -12.61 7.21 20.47
C GLU A 253 -12.26 8.64 20.06
N ILE A 254 -11.07 8.88 19.50
CA ILE A 254 -10.64 10.25 19.16
C ILE A 254 -11.53 10.86 18.09
N PHE A 255 -11.93 10.10 17.08
CA PHE A 255 -12.82 10.63 16.05
C PHE A 255 -14.18 11.01 16.66
N SER A 256 -14.69 10.26 17.64
CA SER A 256 -16.00 10.53 18.26
C SER A 256 -16.05 11.77 19.16
N GLU A 257 -14.90 12.31 19.56
CA GLU A 257 -14.83 13.51 20.39
C GLU A 257 -15.46 14.73 19.70
N GLU A 258 -16.03 15.64 20.49
CA GLU A 258 -16.76 16.82 20.00
C GLU A 258 -15.96 17.63 18.97
N LYS A 259 -14.67 17.81 19.23
CA LYS A 259 -13.75 18.55 18.33
C LYS A 259 -13.63 17.93 16.94
N TYR A 260 -13.72 16.61 16.84
CA TYR A 260 -13.39 15.84 15.64
C TYR A 260 -14.63 15.20 14.97
N ASN A 261 -15.75 15.09 15.68
CA ASN A 261 -16.97 14.41 15.19
C ASN A 261 -17.60 15.08 13.95
N SER A 262 -17.29 16.36 13.75
CA SER A 262 -17.82 17.20 12.68
C SER A 262 -16.84 17.35 11.51
N TYR A 263 -15.68 16.70 11.55
CA TYR A 263 -14.72 16.73 10.46
C TYR A 263 -14.95 15.54 9.50
N PRO A 264 -15.10 15.76 8.18
CA PRO A 264 -15.43 14.71 7.22
C PRO A 264 -14.23 13.93 6.68
N HIS A 265 -13.00 14.35 6.98
CA HIS A 265 -11.79 13.85 6.32
C HIS A 265 -10.93 12.97 7.24
N PHE A 266 -11.60 12.05 7.95
CA PHE A 266 -10.94 10.99 8.71
C PHE A 266 -11.25 9.62 8.12
N GLY A 267 -10.23 8.76 8.10
CA GLY A 267 -10.38 7.39 7.69
C GLY A 267 -9.48 6.42 8.45
N ILE A 268 -9.83 5.15 8.36
CA ILE A 268 -9.10 4.04 8.97
C ILE A 268 -9.02 2.85 8.01
N VAL A 269 -7.94 2.09 8.09
CA VAL A 269 -7.78 0.84 7.34
C VAL A 269 -8.43 -0.33 8.05
N ILE A 270 -9.13 -1.18 7.29
CA ILE A 270 -9.57 -2.52 7.71
C ILE A 270 -8.94 -3.57 6.80
N GLN A 271 -8.40 -4.64 7.39
CA GLN A 271 -7.66 -5.70 6.70
C GLN A 271 -8.52 -6.96 6.54
N ALA A 272 -9.05 -7.21 5.35
CA ALA A 272 -9.97 -8.33 5.06
C ALA A 272 -9.36 -9.74 5.19
N TYR A 273 -8.04 -9.88 5.35
CA TYR A 273 -7.39 -11.16 5.62
C TYR A 273 -7.55 -11.63 7.08
N LEU A 274 -8.01 -10.75 7.99
CA LEU A 274 -8.26 -11.08 9.39
C LEU A 274 -9.63 -11.71 9.54
N LYS A 275 -9.72 -12.76 10.34
CA LYS A 275 -10.99 -13.37 10.73
C LYS A 275 -11.91 -12.38 11.47
N SER A 276 -11.34 -11.40 12.18
CA SER A 276 -12.08 -10.38 12.93
C SER A 276 -12.60 -9.21 12.07
N SER A 277 -12.16 -9.09 10.82
CA SER A 277 -12.36 -7.87 10.00
C SER A 277 -13.81 -7.48 9.79
N PHE A 278 -14.74 -8.44 9.70
CA PHE A 278 -16.18 -8.16 9.60
C PHE A 278 -16.70 -7.48 10.87
N SER A 279 -16.40 -8.06 12.05
CA SER A 279 -16.80 -7.49 13.34
C SER A 279 -16.14 -6.14 13.62
N ASP A 280 -14.88 -5.96 13.23
CA ASP A 280 -14.19 -4.68 13.38
C ASP A 280 -14.83 -3.61 12.49
N LEU A 281 -15.25 -3.97 11.28
CA LEU A 281 -15.99 -3.09 10.39
C LEU A 281 -17.37 -2.69 10.96
N GLU A 282 -18.10 -3.60 11.59
CA GLU A 282 -19.37 -3.28 12.27
C GLU A 282 -19.19 -2.22 13.37
N LYS A 283 -18.10 -2.31 14.16
CA LYS A 283 -17.76 -1.29 15.17
C LYS A 283 -17.52 0.08 14.51
N VAL A 284 -16.76 0.13 13.41
CA VAL A 284 -16.49 1.39 12.70
C VAL A 284 -17.79 1.98 12.13
N ILE A 285 -18.66 1.15 11.54
CA ILE A 285 -19.96 1.58 11.01
C ILE A 285 -20.81 2.17 12.12
N SER A 286 -20.94 1.48 13.26
CA SER A 286 -21.72 1.94 14.42
C SER A 286 -21.25 3.31 14.92
N VAL A 287 -19.94 3.51 15.07
CA VAL A 287 -19.39 4.82 15.44
C VAL A 287 -19.68 5.86 14.36
N SER A 288 -19.49 5.51 13.09
CA SER A 288 -19.70 6.41 11.96
C SER A 288 -21.16 6.89 11.85
N GLU A 289 -22.13 6.07 12.23
CA GLU A 289 -23.56 6.42 12.25
C GLU A 289 -23.89 7.55 13.23
N SER A 290 -23.16 7.63 14.35
CA SER A 290 -23.33 8.68 15.37
C SER A 290 -22.64 10.00 15.02
N ARG A 291 -21.80 10.04 13.97
CA ARG A 291 -21.06 11.23 13.56
C ARG A 291 -21.91 12.12 12.66
N LYS A 292 -21.54 13.41 12.60
CA LYS A 292 -22.15 14.34 11.62
C LYS A 292 -21.74 14.03 10.19
N PHE A 293 -20.51 13.54 10.00
CA PHE A 293 -20.00 13.13 8.70
C PHE A 293 -19.47 11.69 8.75
N PRO A 294 -19.70 10.91 7.69
CA PRO A 294 -19.27 9.51 7.62
C PRO A 294 -17.75 9.41 7.68
N LEU A 295 -17.25 8.44 8.46
CA LEU A 295 -15.86 8.01 8.36
C LEU A 295 -15.62 7.36 7.01
N THR A 296 -14.36 7.41 6.57
CA THR A 296 -13.91 6.65 5.42
C THR A 296 -13.25 5.34 5.89
N VAL A 297 -13.57 4.22 5.25
CA VAL A 297 -12.87 2.96 5.47
C VAL A 297 -12.08 2.59 4.24
N ARG A 298 -10.75 2.52 4.38
CA ARG A 298 -9.86 1.92 3.40
C ARG A 298 -9.86 0.41 3.61
N LEU A 299 -10.54 -0.33 2.75
CA LEU A 299 -10.55 -1.79 2.78
C LEU A 299 -9.37 -2.33 1.96
N VAL A 300 -8.43 -2.99 2.64
CA VAL A 300 -7.31 -3.74 2.06
C VAL A 300 -7.49 -5.23 2.31
N LYS A 301 -6.69 -6.08 1.67
CA LYS A 301 -6.57 -7.49 2.08
C LYS A 301 -5.77 -7.60 3.37
N GLY A 302 -4.51 -7.18 3.33
CA GLY A 302 -3.58 -7.22 4.46
C GLY A 302 -2.16 -7.26 3.92
N ALA A 303 -1.19 -6.86 4.75
CA ALA A 303 0.21 -6.71 4.33
C ALA A 303 1.22 -7.55 5.12
N TYR A 304 0.76 -8.29 6.14
CA TYR A 304 1.61 -8.95 7.14
C TYR A 304 1.29 -10.45 7.28
N TRP A 305 0.74 -11.12 6.27
CA TRP A 305 0.13 -12.45 6.42
C TRP A 305 1.11 -13.49 6.96
N GLU A 306 2.30 -13.58 6.34
CA GLU A 306 3.36 -14.49 6.75
C GLU A 306 3.83 -14.20 8.18
N PHE A 307 3.94 -12.91 8.53
CA PHE A 307 4.32 -12.49 9.88
C PHE A 307 3.30 -12.98 10.90
N GLU A 308 2.00 -12.78 10.66
CA GLU A 308 0.96 -13.21 11.61
C GLU A 308 0.90 -14.73 11.76
N VAL A 309 1.08 -15.49 10.68
CA VAL A 309 1.15 -16.96 10.73
C VAL A 309 2.34 -17.42 11.56
N ILE A 310 3.52 -16.85 11.31
CA ILE A 310 4.74 -17.19 12.04
C ILE A 310 4.58 -16.81 13.51
N GLN A 311 4.20 -15.57 13.83
CA GLN A 311 4.05 -15.10 15.21
C GLN A 311 3.06 -15.95 16.00
N ALA A 312 1.89 -16.24 15.44
CA ALA A 312 0.91 -17.10 16.09
C ALA A 312 1.45 -18.50 16.34
N GLY A 313 2.15 -19.10 15.36
CA GLY A 313 2.80 -20.40 15.52
C GLY A 313 3.87 -20.42 16.63
N TRP A 314 4.71 -19.39 16.70
CA TRP A 314 5.74 -19.26 17.74
C TRP A 314 5.16 -19.04 19.14
N LYS A 315 4.09 -18.24 19.26
CA LYS A 315 3.42 -17.93 20.53
C LYS A 315 2.39 -18.99 20.94
N GLY A 316 2.10 -19.98 20.08
CA GLY A 316 1.07 -21.00 20.32
C GLY A 316 -0.36 -20.43 20.28
N TRP A 317 -0.58 -19.32 19.58
CA TRP A 317 -1.88 -18.66 19.44
C TRP A 317 -2.67 -19.20 18.26
N GLU A 318 -3.97 -18.93 18.24
CA GLU A 318 -4.74 -19.10 17.01
C GLU A 318 -4.24 -18.12 15.95
N VAL A 319 -4.01 -18.60 14.72
CA VAL A 319 -3.65 -17.75 13.58
C VAL A 319 -4.81 -16.78 13.28
N PRO A 320 -4.61 -15.45 13.37
CA PRO A 320 -5.69 -14.47 13.26
C PRO A 320 -6.13 -14.22 11.81
N VAL A 321 -5.31 -14.63 10.84
CA VAL A 321 -5.56 -14.49 9.41
C VAL A 321 -6.19 -15.76 8.81
N PHE A 322 -6.90 -15.62 7.69
CA PHE A 322 -7.36 -16.77 6.92
C PHE A 322 -6.19 -17.57 6.35
N SER A 323 -6.27 -18.90 6.38
CA SER A 323 -5.16 -19.78 6.01
C SER A 323 -4.86 -19.83 4.51
N ASN A 324 -5.79 -19.37 3.66
CA ASN A 324 -5.60 -19.35 2.22
C ASN A 324 -6.09 -18.03 1.60
N LYS A 325 -5.56 -17.74 0.40
CA LYS A 325 -5.88 -16.54 -0.36
C LYS A 325 -7.36 -16.46 -0.74
N LYS A 326 -7.97 -17.59 -1.11
CA LYS A 326 -9.36 -17.63 -1.57
C LYS A 326 -10.33 -17.16 -0.48
N ASP A 327 -10.09 -17.57 0.76
CA ASP A 327 -10.89 -17.14 1.92
C ASP A 327 -10.70 -15.65 2.21
N THR A 328 -9.48 -15.13 2.08
CA THR A 328 -9.22 -13.68 2.13
C THR A 328 -9.97 -12.92 1.02
N ASP A 329 -9.95 -13.44 -0.21
CA ASP A 329 -10.64 -12.82 -1.35
C ASP A 329 -12.16 -12.84 -1.16
N ARG A 330 -12.71 -13.95 -0.66
CA ARG A 330 -14.12 -14.08 -0.32
C ARG A 330 -14.52 -13.12 0.80
N ASN A 331 -13.72 -13.03 1.86
CA ASN A 331 -14.01 -12.13 2.96
C ASN A 331 -13.87 -10.66 2.54
N TYR A 332 -12.95 -10.32 1.62
CA TYR A 332 -12.89 -9.00 1.00
C TYR A 332 -14.21 -8.65 0.29
N GLU A 333 -14.77 -9.57 -0.51
CA GLU A 333 -16.09 -9.37 -1.15
C GLU A 333 -17.22 -9.22 -0.11
N VAL A 334 -17.20 -9.98 0.98
CA VAL A 334 -18.17 -9.86 2.09
C VAL A 334 -18.09 -8.48 2.76
N CYS A 335 -16.90 -8.03 3.14
CA CYS A 335 -16.66 -6.70 3.71
C CYS A 335 -17.03 -5.58 2.72
N THR A 336 -16.75 -5.75 1.43
CA THR A 336 -17.18 -4.81 0.38
C THR A 336 -18.70 -4.68 0.34
N ASN A 337 -19.44 -5.79 0.34
CA ASN A 337 -20.90 -5.74 0.34
C ASN A 337 -21.46 -5.08 1.61
N LEU A 338 -20.85 -5.31 2.78
CA LEU A 338 -21.23 -4.62 4.01
C LEU A 338 -21.03 -3.10 3.87
N LEU A 339 -19.83 -2.67 3.48
CA LEU A 339 -19.50 -1.25 3.28
C LEU A 339 -20.44 -0.53 2.31
N LEU A 340 -20.74 -1.16 1.17
CA LEU A 340 -21.64 -0.58 0.17
C LEU A 340 -23.09 -0.47 0.69
N ARG A 341 -23.56 -1.46 1.44
CA ARG A 341 -24.90 -1.44 2.07
C ARG A 341 -25.02 -0.40 3.17
N SER A 342 -23.91 -0.02 3.80
CA SER A 342 -23.85 1.04 4.81
C SER A 342 -23.88 2.45 4.23
N TYR A 343 -24.02 2.63 2.91
CA TYR A 343 -24.27 3.94 2.32
C TYR A 343 -25.53 4.61 2.93
N PRO A 344 -25.51 5.92 3.28
CA PRO A 344 -24.40 6.89 3.18
C PRO A 344 -23.58 7.04 4.48
N LYS A 345 -23.69 6.11 5.42
CA LYS A 345 -23.11 6.21 6.78
C LYS A 345 -21.60 5.98 6.83
N ILE A 346 -21.01 5.40 5.80
CA ILE A 346 -19.56 5.17 5.71
C ILE A 346 -19.08 5.37 4.27
N ARG A 347 -17.94 6.03 4.05
CA ARG A 347 -17.35 6.20 2.71
C ARG A 347 -16.35 5.08 2.43
N PRO A 348 -16.59 4.17 1.47
CA PRO A 348 -15.63 3.11 1.21
C PRO A 348 -14.54 3.56 0.23
N ALA A 349 -13.30 3.21 0.57
CA ALA A 349 -12.15 3.26 -0.32
C ALA A 349 -11.61 1.84 -0.52
N PHE A 350 -11.75 1.31 -1.73
CA PHE A 350 -11.36 -0.07 -2.05
C PHE A 350 -9.92 -0.11 -2.56
N ALA A 351 -9.00 -0.52 -1.68
CA ALA A 351 -7.58 -0.59 -1.97
C ALA A 351 -7.18 -1.98 -2.48
N SER A 352 -7.03 -2.12 -3.80
CA SER A 352 -6.68 -3.40 -4.43
C SER A 352 -6.12 -3.21 -5.84
N HIS A 353 -5.21 -4.10 -6.24
CA HIS A 353 -4.78 -4.26 -7.65
C HIS A 353 -5.42 -5.48 -8.32
N ASN A 354 -6.24 -6.24 -7.59
CA ASN A 354 -6.89 -7.42 -8.11
C ASN A 354 -8.12 -7.02 -8.92
N VAL A 355 -8.07 -7.28 -10.23
CA VAL A 355 -9.15 -6.93 -11.17
C VAL A 355 -10.47 -7.63 -10.83
N ARG A 356 -10.46 -8.87 -10.33
CA ARG A 356 -11.68 -9.55 -9.83
C ARG A 356 -12.29 -8.78 -8.66
N SER A 357 -11.50 -8.46 -7.64
CA SER A 357 -11.99 -7.72 -6.47
C SER A 357 -12.57 -6.36 -6.86
N LEU A 358 -11.92 -5.63 -7.78
CA LEU A 358 -12.44 -4.35 -8.26
C LEU A 358 -13.68 -4.53 -9.13
N SER A 359 -13.74 -5.55 -9.97
CA SER A 359 -14.95 -5.86 -10.76
C SER A 359 -16.14 -6.14 -9.85
N TYR A 360 -15.93 -6.88 -8.75
CA TYR A 360 -16.94 -7.10 -7.71
C TYR A 360 -17.42 -5.78 -7.11
N VAL A 361 -16.49 -4.90 -6.70
CA VAL A 361 -16.81 -3.57 -6.17
C VAL A 361 -17.69 -2.78 -7.15
N LEU A 362 -17.30 -2.71 -8.43
CA LEU A 362 -18.00 -1.93 -9.44
C LEU A 362 -19.43 -2.44 -9.69
N VAL A 363 -19.57 -3.76 -9.91
CA VAL A 363 -20.87 -4.39 -10.15
C VAL A 363 -21.76 -4.26 -8.92
N ARG A 364 -21.21 -4.50 -7.72
CA ARG A 364 -21.99 -4.45 -6.50
C ARG A 364 -22.44 -3.04 -6.13
N ALA A 365 -21.60 -2.04 -6.38
CA ALA A 365 -21.97 -0.63 -6.19
C ALA A 365 -23.12 -0.22 -7.13
N GLU A 366 -23.08 -0.67 -8.38
CA GLU A 366 -24.15 -0.45 -9.37
C GLU A 366 -25.46 -1.15 -8.95
N GLU A 367 -25.41 -2.42 -8.55
CA GLU A 367 -26.58 -3.18 -8.07
C GLU A 367 -27.22 -2.55 -6.82
N LEU A 368 -26.42 -1.97 -5.94
CA LEU A 368 -26.86 -1.29 -4.72
C LEU A 368 -27.16 0.21 -4.94
N LEU A 369 -27.05 0.71 -6.18
CA LEU A 369 -27.28 2.10 -6.55
C LEU A 369 -26.45 3.10 -5.73
N VAL A 370 -25.23 2.72 -5.33
CA VAL A 370 -24.31 3.61 -4.61
C VAL A 370 -23.71 4.61 -5.62
N PRO A 371 -23.77 5.93 -5.35
CA PRO A 371 -23.22 6.92 -6.27
C PRO A 371 -21.72 6.74 -6.51
N LYS A 372 -21.29 6.87 -7.77
CA LYS A 372 -19.88 6.69 -8.16
C LYS A 372 -18.93 7.68 -7.47
N ASP A 373 -19.40 8.88 -7.13
CA ASP A 373 -18.61 9.91 -6.43
C ASP A 373 -18.55 9.68 -4.91
N PHE A 374 -19.24 8.66 -4.41
CA PHE A 374 -19.20 8.25 -3.01
C PHE A 374 -18.19 7.12 -2.75
N ILE A 375 -17.82 6.38 -3.79
CA ILE A 375 -16.82 5.30 -3.74
C ILE A 375 -15.47 5.78 -4.29
N GLU A 376 -14.39 5.25 -3.73
CA GLU A 376 -13.04 5.48 -4.22
C GLU A 376 -12.32 4.15 -4.45
N VAL A 377 -11.48 4.07 -5.48
CA VAL A 377 -10.52 2.98 -5.65
C VAL A 377 -9.13 3.47 -5.30
N GLN A 378 -8.36 2.64 -4.61
CA GLN A 378 -6.99 2.94 -4.21
C GLN A 378 -6.01 1.91 -4.75
N MET A 379 -4.87 2.39 -5.24
CA MET A 379 -3.78 1.56 -5.76
C MET A 379 -2.43 2.13 -5.30
N LEU A 380 -1.37 1.33 -5.32
CA LEU A 380 -0.02 1.77 -4.98
C LEU A 380 0.59 2.57 -6.13
N TYR A 381 1.27 3.66 -5.81
CA TYR A 381 2.10 4.39 -6.77
C TYR A 381 3.14 3.46 -7.41
N GLY A 382 3.36 3.62 -8.71
CA GLY A 382 4.35 2.82 -9.44
C GLY A 382 3.90 1.42 -9.87
N MET A 383 2.67 1.01 -9.54
CA MET A 383 2.13 -0.31 -9.89
C MET A 383 0.91 -0.18 -10.80
N ALA A 384 0.71 -1.14 -11.70
CA ALA A 384 -0.57 -1.34 -12.39
C ALA A 384 -1.07 -0.15 -13.21
N GLU A 385 -0.19 0.71 -13.77
CA GLU A 385 -0.59 1.92 -14.50
C GLU A 385 -1.67 1.69 -15.58
N PRO A 386 -1.63 0.60 -16.38
CA PRO A 386 -2.70 0.32 -17.34
C PRO A 386 -4.06 0.05 -16.66
N TYR A 387 -4.07 -0.66 -15.52
CA TYR A 387 -5.29 -0.92 -14.75
C TYR A 387 -5.82 0.35 -14.08
N LYS A 388 -4.94 1.20 -13.55
CA LYS A 388 -5.30 2.52 -13.02
C LYS A 388 -6.07 3.34 -14.06
N LYS A 389 -5.54 3.44 -15.27
CA LYS A 389 -6.21 4.17 -16.37
C LYS A 389 -7.55 3.54 -16.75
N ALA A 390 -7.64 2.21 -16.77
CA ALA A 390 -8.90 1.52 -17.02
C ALA A 390 -9.97 1.82 -15.95
N ILE A 391 -9.60 1.79 -14.66
CA ILE A 391 -10.50 2.16 -13.57
C ILE A 391 -10.90 3.64 -13.65
N LEU A 392 -9.94 4.53 -13.91
CA LEU A 392 -10.21 5.96 -14.07
C LEU A 392 -11.22 6.23 -15.19
N SER A 393 -11.13 5.49 -16.31
CA SER A 393 -12.09 5.60 -17.42
C SER A 393 -13.52 5.16 -17.06
N SER A 394 -13.71 4.44 -15.94
CA SER A 394 -15.04 4.06 -15.43
C SER A 394 -15.75 5.19 -14.66
N GLY A 395 -15.06 6.33 -14.48
CA GLY A 395 -15.58 7.54 -13.83
C GLY A 395 -15.54 7.50 -12.30
N ILE A 396 -14.71 6.63 -11.72
CA ILE A 396 -14.53 6.52 -10.26
C ILE A 396 -13.25 7.22 -9.85
N LEU A 397 -13.28 7.87 -8.69
CA LEU A 397 -12.11 8.51 -8.11
C LEU A 397 -11.03 7.45 -7.84
N LEU A 398 -9.85 7.68 -8.39
CA LEU A 398 -8.69 6.84 -8.19
C LEU A 398 -7.65 7.57 -7.37
N ARG A 399 -7.25 6.99 -6.23
CA ARG A 399 -6.21 7.52 -5.37
C ARG A 399 -4.99 6.60 -5.34
N GLU A 400 -3.82 7.21 -5.50
CA GLU A 400 -2.55 6.52 -5.38
C GLU A 400 -1.94 6.64 -3.98
N TYR A 401 -1.67 5.50 -3.34
CA TYR A 401 -0.85 5.45 -2.15
C TYR A 401 0.61 5.70 -2.52
N SER A 402 1.13 6.81 -2.01
CA SER A 402 2.25 7.53 -2.61
C SER A 402 3.36 7.75 -1.57
N PRO A 403 4.36 6.85 -1.52
CA PRO A 403 5.38 6.89 -0.48
C PRO A 403 6.41 8.00 -0.67
N LEU A 404 6.78 8.66 0.42
CA LEU A 404 7.89 9.58 0.57
C LEU A 404 8.89 9.05 1.58
N GLY A 405 10.16 9.02 1.21
CA GLY A 405 11.23 8.68 2.12
C GLY A 405 12.54 8.44 1.42
N GLU A 406 13.57 8.13 2.20
CA GLU A 406 14.89 7.90 1.64
C GLU A 406 14.86 6.74 0.64
N THR A 407 15.50 6.97 -0.50
CA THR A 407 15.41 6.10 -1.67
C THR A 407 15.94 4.67 -1.43
N ILE A 408 16.95 4.51 -0.59
CA ILE A 408 17.59 3.21 -0.32
C ILE A 408 16.91 2.50 0.88
N PRO A 409 16.78 3.12 2.08
CA PRO A 409 16.03 2.54 3.19
C PRO A 409 14.57 2.25 2.84
N GLY A 410 13.92 3.16 2.10
CA GLY A 410 12.55 2.97 1.63
C GLY A 410 12.41 1.80 0.65
N MET A 411 13.47 1.48 -0.10
CA MET A 411 13.48 0.32 -0.97
C MET A 411 13.64 -0.99 -0.20
N ALA A 412 14.52 -1.01 0.80
CA ALA A 412 14.65 -2.14 1.70
C ALA A 412 13.31 -2.42 2.42
N TYR A 413 12.66 -1.37 2.91
CA TYR A 413 11.31 -1.45 3.47
C TYR A 413 10.29 -2.02 2.47
N LEU A 414 10.26 -1.49 1.24
CA LEU A 414 9.35 -1.98 0.22
C LEU A 414 9.62 -3.46 -0.11
N VAL A 415 10.88 -3.86 -0.22
CA VAL A 415 11.25 -5.25 -0.50
C VAL A 415 10.85 -6.18 0.64
N ARG A 416 10.99 -5.77 1.91
CA ARG A 416 10.43 -6.51 3.05
C ARG A 416 8.92 -6.67 2.93
N ARG A 417 8.19 -5.61 2.56
CA ARG A 417 6.74 -5.68 2.32
C ARG A 417 6.37 -6.51 1.09
N LEU A 418 7.22 -6.58 0.05
CA LEU A 418 7.01 -7.46 -1.10
C LEU A 418 7.30 -8.94 -0.76
N LEU A 419 8.29 -9.19 0.11
CA LEU A 419 8.63 -10.51 0.66
C LEU A 419 7.51 -11.04 1.56
N GLU A 420 6.96 -10.20 2.42
CA GLU A 420 5.87 -10.50 3.37
C GLU A 420 4.49 -10.56 2.71
N ASN A 421 4.40 -10.53 1.38
CA ASN A 421 3.14 -10.65 0.67
C ASN A 421 3.28 -11.62 -0.51
N SER A 422 3.27 -12.92 -0.24
CA SER A 422 3.12 -13.98 -1.26
C SER A 422 1.84 -13.83 -2.08
N THR A 423 0.82 -13.11 -1.59
CA THR A 423 -0.38 -12.77 -2.35
C THR A 423 -0.13 -11.85 -3.55
N ASN A 424 1.02 -11.17 -3.61
CA ASN A 424 1.46 -10.43 -4.79
C ASN A 424 1.77 -11.34 -5.99
N GLU A 425 1.89 -12.66 -5.81
CA GLU A 425 1.97 -13.60 -6.93
C GLU A 425 0.80 -13.42 -7.90
N GLY A 426 -0.42 -13.15 -7.41
CA GLY A 426 -1.57 -12.95 -8.29
C GLY A 426 -1.45 -11.70 -9.18
N PHE A 427 -0.85 -10.63 -8.66
CA PHE A 427 -0.64 -9.38 -9.41
C PHE A 427 0.55 -9.48 -10.38
N LEU A 428 1.67 -10.05 -9.93
CA LEU A 428 2.87 -10.25 -10.75
C LEU A 428 2.61 -11.25 -11.89
N LYS A 429 1.90 -12.37 -11.61
CA LYS A 429 1.39 -13.28 -12.65
C LYS A 429 0.45 -12.58 -13.63
N ASN A 430 -0.35 -11.60 -13.20
CA ASN A 430 -1.29 -10.87 -14.06
C ASN A 430 -0.58 -9.99 -15.11
N ILE A 431 0.48 -9.28 -14.71
CA ILE A 431 1.25 -8.43 -15.63
C ILE A 431 1.88 -9.29 -16.75
N ASN A 432 2.31 -10.51 -16.42
CA ASN A 432 3.10 -11.36 -17.30
C ASN A 432 2.30 -12.45 -18.05
N SER A 433 1.00 -12.62 -17.76
CA SER A 433 0.18 -13.67 -18.37
C SER A 433 -0.35 -13.27 -19.76
N ASN A 434 -0.38 -14.24 -20.67
CA ASN A 434 -1.07 -14.11 -21.96
C ASN A 434 -2.57 -13.90 -21.74
N ARG A 435 -3.27 -13.29 -22.73
CA ARG A 435 -4.70 -12.95 -22.63
C ARG A 435 -5.59 -14.09 -22.12
N LYS A 436 -5.38 -15.33 -22.57
CA LYS A 436 -6.15 -16.51 -22.14
C LYS A 436 -5.92 -16.94 -20.69
N ASP A 437 -4.76 -16.63 -20.11
CA ASP A 437 -4.46 -16.96 -18.71
C ASP A 437 -4.97 -15.90 -17.73
N ARG A 438 -5.21 -14.66 -18.20
CA ARG A 438 -5.76 -13.58 -17.38
C ARG A 438 -7.23 -13.81 -16.99
N GLU A 439 -8.03 -14.46 -17.84
CA GLU A 439 -9.43 -14.77 -17.51
C GLU A 439 -9.56 -15.72 -16.32
N LYS A 440 -8.59 -16.63 -16.13
CA LYS A 440 -8.55 -17.50 -14.93
C LYS A 440 -8.43 -16.70 -13.64
N LEU A 441 -7.83 -15.50 -13.70
CA LEU A 441 -7.68 -14.60 -12.54
C LEU A 441 -8.98 -13.89 -12.15
N LEU A 442 -10.04 -14.01 -12.96
CA LEU A 442 -11.37 -13.48 -12.68
C LEU A 442 -12.23 -14.42 -11.82
N TYR A 443 -11.72 -15.62 -11.53
CA TYR A 443 -12.35 -16.57 -10.63
C TYR A 443 -11.72 -16.45 -9.22
N LEU A 444 -12.52 -16.72 -8.19
CA LEU A 444 -12.04 -16.86 -6.81
C LEU A 444 -11.22 -18.15 -6.71
N SER A 445 -9.94 -18.06 -7.08
CA SER A 445 -8.94 -19.13 -6.99
C SER A 445 -8.09 -19.00 -5.74
#